data_AF-A0A352NGF5-F1
#
_entry.id   AF-A0A352NGF5-F1
#
_cell.length_a   1.000
_cell.length_b   1.000
_cell.length_c   1.000
_cell.angle_alpha   90.00
_cell.angle_beta   90.00
_cell.angle_gamma   90.00
#
_symmetry.space_group_name_H-M   'P 1'
#
loop_
_entity.id
_entity.type
_entity.pdbx_description
1 polymer ?
#
loop_
_entity_poly.entity_id
_entity_poly.type
_entity_poly.pdbx_seq_one_letter_code
_entity_poly.pdbx_strand_id
1 'polypeptide(L)'
;MKKLITPGQMQDERYLAHTKHINGVKLTETLLAHARLTLYYYERYCAVKGIGKIVEELIAVYGFQGEEAERVYLLFVYAIYLHDFGKINPRYQYDVLKNSAFRGMRGEARK
;
A
#
# COMPACT_ATOMS: atom_id res chain seq x y z
N MET A 1 15.28 -4.49 9.12
CA MET A 1 13.81 -4.66 8.99
C MET A 1 13.52 -5.98 8.30
N LYS A 2 12.59 -6.81 8.79
CA LYS A 2 12.20 -8.05 8.09
C LYS A 2 11.69 -7.69 6.69
N LYS A 3 12.10 -8.45 5.67
CA LYS A 3 11.70 -8.21 4.28
C LYS A 3 10.19 -8.40 4.15
N LEU A 4 9.47 -7.37 3.70
CA LEU A 4 8.03 -7.47 3.44
C LEU A 4 7.78 -8.36 2.22
N ILE A 5 6.76 -9.20 2.31
CA ILE A 5 6.30 -10.05 1.22
C ILE A 5 5.37 -9.23 0.34
N THR A 6 5.67 -9.15 -0.95
CA THR A 6 4.85 -8.42 -1.93
C THR A 6 3.86 -9.38 -2.60
N PRO A 7 2.54 -9.15 -2.47
CA PRO A 7 1.53 -9.93 -3.18
C PRO A 7 1.77 -9.98 -4.69
N GLY A 8 1.48 -11.13 -5.31
CA GLY A 8 1.71 -11.34 -6.75
C GLY A 8 0.97 -10.31 -7.62
N GLN A 9 -0.26 -9.96 -7.26
CA GLN A 9 -1.06 -8.96 -7.98
C GLN A 9 -0.41 -7.57 -8.01
N MET A 10 0.34 -7.18 -6.97
CA MET A 10 1.04 -5.89 -6.99
C MET A 10 2.21 -5.87 -7.97
N GLN A 11 2.75 -7.04 -8.34
CA GLN A 11 3.83 -7.16 -9.32
C GLN A 11 3.31 -7.05 -10.77
N ASP A 12 2.00 -7.18 -10.99
CA ASP A 12 1.38 -6.97 -12.28
C ASP A 12 1.17 -5.46 -12.53
N GLU A 13 1.95 -4.91 -13.45
CA GLU A 13 2.00 -3.48 -13.77
C GLU A 13 0.67 -2.94 -14.34
N ARG A 14 -0.28 -3.81 -14.69
CA ARG A 14 -1.63 -3.39 -15.05
C ARG A 14 -2.37 -2.79 -13.85
N TYR A 15 -2.09 -3.20 -12.62
CA TYR A 15 -2.77 -2.67 -11.45
C TYR A 15 -2.18 -1.33 -11.01
N LEU A 16 -3.03 -0.30 -11.06
CA LEU A 16 -2.66 1.07 -10.73
C LEU A 16 -3.11 1.46 -9.32
N ALA A 17 -2.33 2.30 -8.65
CA ALA A 17 -2.75 2.99 -7.42
C ALA A 17 -3.40 4.35 -7.74
N HIS A 18 -2.81 5.09 -8.69
CA HIS A 18 -3.23 6.44 -9.05
C HIS A 18 -3.19 6.68 -10.55
N THR A 19 -4.06 7.59 -11.00
CA THR A 19 -4.01 8.16 -12.34
C THR A 19 -4.25 9.66 -12.28
N LYS A 20 -3.58 10.44 -13.13
CA LYS A 20 -3.74 11.89 -13.23
C LYS A 20 -3.66 12.31 -14.70
N HIS A 21 -4.43 13.31 -15.11
CA HIS A 21 -4.33 13.91 -16.44
C HIS A 21 -3.66 15.28 -16.32
N ILE A 22 -2.58 15.48 -17.07
CA ILE A 22 -1.86 16.77 -17.14
C ILE A 22 -1.64 17.07 -18.61
N ASN A 23 -2.14 18.22 -19.09
CA ASN A 23 -1.98 18.67 -20.47
C ASN A 23 -2.37 17.60 -21.52
N GLY A 24 -3.45 16.87 -21.28
CA GLY A 24 -3.92 15.78 -22.16
C GLY A 24 -3.18 14.45 -22.02
N VAL A 25 -2.11 14.38 -21.23
CA VAL A 25 -1.35 13.14 -20.97
C VAL A 25 -1.85 12.47 -19.70
N LYS A 26 -2.16 11.17 -19.80
CA LYS A 26 -2.49 10.33 -18.63
C LYS A 26 -1.21 9.82 -17.98
N LEU A 27 -0.96 10.27 -16.76
CA LEU A 27 0.08 9.75 -15.88
C LEU A 27 -0.51 8.68 -14.97
N THR A 28 0.28 7.64 -14.68
CA THR A 28 -0.16 6.50 -13.88
C THR A 28 0.93 6.10 -12.89
N GLU A 29 0.50 5.64 -11.71
CA GLU A 29 1.36 5.04 -10.69
C GLU A 29 0.87 3.61 -10.43
N THR A 30 1.77 2.62 -10.46
CA THR A 30 1.42 1.22 -10.17
C THR A 30 1.25 0.99 -8.67
N LEU A 31 0.52 -0.07 -8.28
CA LEU A 31 0.36 -0.44 -6.87
C LEU A 31 1.70 -0.65 -6.16
N LEU A 32 2.65 -1.36 -6.80
CA LEU A 32 3.95 -1.62 -6.21
C LEU A 32 4.81 -0.36 -6.10
N ALA A 33 4.79 0.52 -7.11
CA ALA A 33 5.49 1.80 -7.04
C ALA A 33 4.96 2.65 -5.87
N HIS A 34 3.64 2.73 -5.74
CA HIS A 34 2.98 3.47 -4.68
C HIS A 34 3.32 2.93 -3.28
N ALA A 35 3.25 1.62 -3.10
CA ALA A 35 3.55 0.97 -1.83
C ALA A 35 5.03 1.17 -1.42
N ARG A 36 5.97 1.07 -2.37
CA ARG A 36 7.39 1.36 -2.14
C ARG A 36 7.63 2.82 -1.78
N LEU A 37 6.99 3.76 -2.48
CA LEU A 37 7.13 5.18 -2.21
C LEU A 37 6.56 5.54 -0.82
N THR A 38 5.42 4.97 -0.46
CA THR A 38 4.80 5.15 0.86
C THR A 38 5.71 4.61 1.97
N LEU A 39 6.27 3.41 1.79
CA LEU A 39 7.21 2.83 2.75
C LEU A 39 8.48 3.66 2.89
N TYR A 40 9.04 4.13 1.77
CA TYR A 40 10.19 5.04 1.77
C TYR A 40 9.92 6.30 2.59
N TYR A 41 8.77 6.94 2.41
CA TYR A 41 8.43 8.13 3.19
C TYR A 41 8.16 7.81 4.66
N TYR A 42 7.54 6.67 4.97
CA TYR A 42 7.41 6.22 6.36
C TYR A 42 8.78 6.09 7.03
N GLU A 43 9.74 5.41 6.39
CA GLU A 43 11.11 5.27 6.89
C GLU A 43 11.78 6.64 7.10
N ARG A 44 11.59 7.58 6.18
CA ARG A 44 12.07 8.95 6.33
C ARG A 44 11.44 9.68 7.50
N TYR A 45 10.14 9.52 7.72
CA TYR A 45 9.48 10.11 8.87
C TYR A 45 9.94 9.48 10.19
N CYS A 46 10.22 8.18 10.22
CA CYS A 46 10.86 7.55 11.36
C CYS A 46 12.22 8.18 11.65
N ALA A 47 13.06 8.36 10.63
CA ALA A 47 14.41 8.92 10.78
C ALA A 47 14.41 10.40 11.19
N VAL A 48 13.55 11.23 10.57
CA VAL A 48 13.57 12.69 10.75
C VAL A 48 12.68 13.15 11.90
N LYS A 49 11.53 12.49 12.11
CA LYS A 49 10.51 12.92 13.08
C LYS A 49 10.31 11.94 14.23
N GLY A 50 11.05 10.83 14.27
CA GLY A 50 10.94 9.84 15.35
C GLY A 50 9.62 9.08 15.39
N ILE A 51 8.85 9.03 14.28
CA ILE A 51 7.53 8.38 14.26
C ILE A 51 7.61 6.90 14.69
N GLY A 52 8.65 6.18 14.27
CA GLY A 52 8.82 4.77 14.65
C GLY A 52 8.86 4.54 16.15
N LYS A 53 9.58 5.42 16.89
CA LYS A 53 9.63 5.36 18.35
C LYS A 53 8.27 5.60 19.01
N ILE A 54 7.50 6.56 18.48
CA ILE A 54 6.14 6.84 18.97
C ILE A 54 5.25 5.59 18.78
N VAL A 55 5.36 4.91 17.64
CA VAL A 55 4.59 3.68 17.37
C VAL A 55 5.01 2.55 18.31
N GLU A 56 6.31 2.33 18.52
CA GLU A 56 6.83 1.33 19.46
C GLU A 56 6.37 1.60 20.90
N GLU A 57 6.40 2.86 21.35
CA GLU A 57 5.90 3.27 22.66
C GLU A 57 4.40 3.02 22.81
N LEU A 58 3.60 3.35 21.78
CA LEU A 58 2.16 3.06 21.78
C LEU A 58 1.90 1.56 21.92
N ILE A 59 2.60 0.73 21.14
CA ILE A 59 2.49 -0.73 21.21
C ILE A 59 2.79 -1.23 22.63
N ALA A 60 3.86 -0.72 23.26
CA ALA A 60 4.21 -1.08 24.63
C ALA A 60 3.15 -0.64 25.66
N VAL A 61 2.57 0.55 25.52
CA VAL A 61 1.51 1.08 26.40
C VAL A 61 0.26 0.21 26.37
N TYR A 62 -0.05 -0.41 25.24
CA TYR A 62 -1.17 -1.36 25.13
C TYR A 62 -0.83 -2.78 25.62
N GLY A 63 0.33 -2.97 26.25
CA GLY A 63 0.70 -4.21 26.94
C GLY A 63 1.42 -5.24 26.08
N PHE A 64 1.69 -4.94 24.81
CA PHE A 64 2.47 -5.83 23.95
C PHE A 64 3.96 -5.74 24.31
N GLN A 65 4.64 -6.88 24.45
CA GLN A 65 6.06 -6.95 24.85
C GLN A 65 6.81 -8.02 24.06
N GLY A 66 8.15 -7.92 24.03
CA GLY A 66 9.02 -8.91 23.39
C GLY A 66 8.65 -9.21 21.93
N GLU A 67 8.59 -10.50 21.57
CA GLU A 67 8.26 -10.95 20.21
C GLU A 67 6.86 -10.48 19.74
N GLU A 68 5.91 -10.36 20.67
CA GLU A 68 4.56 -9.90 20.33
C GLU A 68 4.57 -8.44 19.87
N ALA A 69 5.30 -7.57 20.58
CA ALA A 69 5.48 -6.17 20.17
C ALA A 69 6.14 -6.06 18.79
N GLU A 70 7.17 -6.85 18.52
CA GLU A 70 7.81 -6.91 17.19
C GLU A 70 6.82 -7.34 16.10
N ARG A 71 5.93 -8.28 16.41
CA ARG A 71 4.91 -8.76 15.48
C ARG A 71 3.84 -7.71 15.20
N VAL A 72 3.38 -7.00 16.24
CA VAL A 72 2.43 -5.89 16.08
C VAL A 72 3.05 -4.76 15.26
N TYR A 73 4.31 -4.40 15.54
CA TYR A 73 5.02 -3.39 14.75
C TYR A 73 5.17 -3.81 13.28
N LEU A 74 5.50 -5.09 13.03
CA LEU A 74 5.56 -5.62 11.67
C LEU A 74 4.19 -5.55 10.96
N LEU A 75 3.09 -5.87 11.64
CA LEU A 75 1.74 -5.77 11.11
C LEU A 75 1.36 -4.31 10.80
N PHE A 76 1.77 -3.36 11.65
CA PHE A 76 1.59 -1.94 11.40
C PHE A 76 2.30 -1.49 10.11
N VAL A 77 3.55 -1.91 9.91
CA VAL A 77 4.30 -1.60 8.67
C VAL A 77 3.65 -2.27 7.45
N TYR A 78 3.14 -3.50 7.58
CA TYR A 78 2.35 -4.15 6.53
C TYR A 78 1.07 -3.37 6.21
N ALA A 79 0.38 -2.83 7.21
CA ALA A 79 -0.82 -2.03 7.00
C ALA A 79 -0.52 -0.77 6.18
N ILE A 80 0.62 -0.12 6.40
CA ILE A 80 1.09 1.01 5.56
C ILE A 80 1.37 0.52 4.14
N TYR A 81 2.15 -0.56 3.99
CA TYR A 81 2.57 -1.08 2.70
C TYR A 81 1.40 -1.58 1.84
N LEU A 82 0.38 -2.16 2.47
CA LEU A 82 -0.77 -2.78 1.82
C LEU A 82 -2.06 -1.94 1.91
N HIS A 83 -2.00 -0.70 2.41
CA HIS A 83 -3.19 0.12 2.66
C HIS A 83 -4.12 0.26 1.44
N ASP A 84 -3.51 0.31 0.25
CA ASP A 84 -4.19 0.49 -1.04
C ASP A 84 -4.36 -0.81 -1.82
N PHE A 85 -4.02 -1.97 -1.24
CA PHE A 85 -4.10 -3.26 -1.93
C PHE A 85 -5.52 -3.55 -2.46
N GLY A 86 -6.57 -3.07 -1.78
CA GLY A 86 -7.95 -3.19 -2.24
C GLY A 86 -8.23 -2.60 -3.63
N LYS A 87 -7.37 -1.70 -4.13
CA LYS A 87 -7.47 -1.16 -5.51
C LYS A 87 -7.23 -2.22 -6.58
N ILE A 88 -6.81 -3.45 -6.25
CA ILE A 88 -6.83 -4.58 -7.19
C ILE A 88 -8.24 -4.92 -7.69
N ASN A 89 -9.29 -4.43 -7.03
CA ASN A 89 -10.66 -4.66 -7.48
C ASN A 89 -10.83 -4.19 -8.95
N PRO A 90 -11.18 -5.08 -9.90
CA PRO A 90 -11.31 -4.73 -11.31
C PRO A 90 -12.28 -3.58 -11.58
N ARG A 91 -13.35 -3.49 -10.76
CA ARG A 91 -14.31 -2.39 -10.84
C ARG A 91 -13.68 -1.07 -10.42
N TYR A 92 -12.84 -1.04 -9.38
CA TYR A 92 -12.12 0.16 -8.98
C TYR A 92 -11.12 0.60 -10.07
N GLN A 93 -10.35 -0.36 -10.61
CA GLN A 93 -9.43 -0.09 -11.73
C GLN A 93 -10.15 0.56 -12.92
N TYR A 94 -11.29 0.02 -13.34
CA TYR A 94 -12.03 0.55 -14.48
C TYR A 94 -12.83 1.82 -14.16
N ASP A 95 -13.71 1.78 -13.16
CA ASP A 95 -14.66 2.86 -12.89
C ASP A 95 -13.96 4.11 -12.30
N VAL A 96 -12.95 3.93 -11.43
CA VAL A 96 -12.28 5.03 -10.71
C VAL A 96 -10.98 5.44 -11.40
N LEU A 97 -10.07 4.49 -11.66
CA LEU A 97 -8.77 4.78 -12.27
C LEU A 97 -8.81 4.86 -13.81
N LYS A 98 -9.99 4.67 -14.41
CA LYS A 98 -10.21 4.70 -15.87
C LYS A 98 -9.21 3.79 -16.61
N ASN A 99 -8.91 2.63 -16.01
CA ASN A 99 -7.97 1.66 -16.55
C ASN A 99 -8.69 0.72 -17.51
N SER A 100 -8.58 0.98 -18.80
CA SER A 100 -9.30 0.23 -19.85
C SER A 100 -8.92 -1.24 -19.91
N ALA A 101 -7.74 -1.63 -19.40
CA ALA A 101 -7.30 -3.02 -19.31
C ALA A 101 -8.26 -3.91 -18.51
N PHE A 102 -9.04 -3.32 -17.59
CA PHE A 102 -9.98 -4.04 -16.73
C PHE A 102 -11.44 -3.95 -17.17
N ARG A 103 -11.72 -3.39 -18.36
CA ARG A 103 -13.09 -3.25 -18.88
C ARG A 103 -13.85 -4.58 -18.93
N GLY A 104 -13.18 -5.65 -19.39
CA GLY A 104 -13.78 -7.00 -19.50
C GLY A 104 -14.02 -7.66 -18.14
N MET A 105 -13.24 -7.29 -17.12
CA MET A 105 -13.29 -7.86 -15.77
C MET A 105 -14.16 -7.04 -14.81
N ARG A 106 -14.77 -5.94 -15.28
CA ARG A 106 -15.54 -4.99 -14.46
C ARG A 106 -16.62 -5.67 -13.60
N GLY A 107 -17.23 -6.74 -14.09
CA GLY A 107 -18.32 -7.48 -13.43
C GLY A 107 -17.86 -8.56 -12.44
N GLU A 108 -16.58 -8.91 -12.41
CA GLU A 108 -16.06 -10.04 -11.62
C GLU A 108 -15.99 -9.76 -10.11
N ALA A 109 -16.10 -8.48 -9.71
CA ALA A 109 -16.09 -8.05 -8.31
C ALA A 109 -17.39 -8.37 -7.53
N ARG A 110 -18.24 -9.28 -8.03
CA ARG A 110 -19.53 -9.69 -7.44
C ARG A 110 -19.57 -11.15 -6.94
N LYS A 111 -18.45 -11.88 -7.02
CA LYS A 111 -18.37 -13.25 -6.48
C LYS A 111 -17.70 -13.25 -5.12
#